data_AF-A0A659RX37-F1
#
_entry.id   AF-A0A659RX37-F1
#
_cell.length_a   1.000
_cell.length_b   1.000
_cell.length_c   1.000
_cell.angle_alpha   90.00
_cell.angle_beta   90.00
_cell.angle_gamma   90.00
#
_symmetry.space_group_name_H-M   'P 1'
#
loop_
_entity.id
_entity.type
_entity.pdbx_description
1 polymer ?
#
loop_
_entity_poly.entity_id
_entity_poly.type
_entity_poly.pdbx_seq_one_letter_code
_entity_poly.pdbx_strand_id
1 'polypeptide(L)'
;VSVIVSGQSRDKQSKRRSSIHQQLADAGARFIPVDIAGSSVAALKDQFRGFDTIINCMGFVAGAGTQIKITRAVLEAGVKLYLPWQFGVNYDVVGKGSGQPVWDEQYDVRTLLREQNVTEWVIVSTGIFTSFLFEPAFDVVNLAKKTINALGGWEMQVTVTSPADIGRLTTEIYLHQPRITNEVVFVAGETTSYAKLAETVERVTQQTFTRGVLTLPDLQEQLRLHPHDPMLRYRVAFARGDGMWWPMSDTWNAQHHLPTQDIAAWLKTHQ
;
A
#
# COMPACT_ATOMS: atom_id res chain seq x y z
N VAL A 1 -20.38 7.46 7.39
CA VAL A 1 -19.38 7.16 6.34
C VAL A 1 -20.06 6.49 5.16
N SER A 2 -19.68 6.80 3.91
CA SER A 2 -20.15 6.06 2.73
C SER A 2 -19.00 5.25 2.13
N VAL A 3 -19.29 4.04 1.63
CA VAL A 3 -18.30 3.13 1.06
C VAL A 3 -18.65 2.85 -0.41
N ILE A 4 -17.78 3.26 -1.32
CA ILE A 4 -17.95 2.93 -2.74
C ILE A 4 -17.44 1.52 -2.98
N VAL A 5 -18.29 0.68 -3.60
CA VAL A 5 -17.98 -0.73 -3.90
C VAL A 5 -18.39 -1.07 -5.32
N SER A 6 -17.76 -2.09 -5.90
CA SER A 6 -18.22 -2.67 -7.16
C SER A 6 -19.68 -3.13 -7.03
N GLY A 7 -20.49 -2.94 -8.08
CA GLY A 7 -21.87 -3.42 -8.13
C GLY A 7 -21.99 -4.94 -7.89
N GLN A 8 -20.93 -5.69 -8.18
CA GLN A 8 -20.86 -7.15 -7.95
C GLN A 8 -20.76 -7.54 -6.47
N SER A 9 -20.50 -6.59 -5.56
CA SER A 9 -20.46 -6.81 -4.10
C SER A 9 -21.84 -7.08 -3.49
N ARG A 10 -22.91 -6.90 -4.27
CA ARG A 10 -24.29 -7.22 -3.93
C ARG A 10 -24.74 -8.52 -4.60
N ASP A 11 -25.59 -9.30 -3.92
CA ASP A 11 -26.24 -10.47 -4.52
C ASP A 11 -27.40 -10.07 -5.44
N LYS A 12 -28.07 -11.07 -6.04
CA LYS A 12 -29.22 -10.84 -6.93
C LYS A 12 -30.42 -10.19 -6.22
N GLN A 13 -30.46 -10.21 -4.89
CA GLN A 13 -31.49 -9.58 -4.05
C GLN A 13 -31.02 -8.23 -3.49
N SER A 14 -29.91 -7.68 -3.98
CA SER A 14 -29.29 -6.44 -3.49
C SER A 14 -28.79 -6.52 -2.03
N LYS A 15 -28.74 -7.71 -1.45
CA LYS A 15 -28.14 -7.96 -0.12
C LYS A 15 -26.62 -7.99 -0.23
N ARG A 16 -25.96 -7.73 0.89
CA ARG A 16 -24.50 -7.82 0.98
C ARG A 16 -24.07 -9.28 0.91
N ARG A 17 -23.09 -9.58 0.07
CA ARG A 17 -22.55 -10.95 -0.05
C ARG A 17 -21.66 -11.37 1.14
N SER A 18 -21.04 -10.41 1.82
CA SER A 18 -20.08 -10.67 2.91
C SER A 18 -20.67 -10.27 4.27
N SER A 19 -20.43 -11.10 5.29
CA SER A 19 -20.80 -10.82 6.69
C SER A 19 -20.17 -9.53 7.21
N ILE A 20 -18.93 -9.23 6.80
CA ILE A 20 -18.24 -7.98 7.17
C ILE A 20 -18.97 -6.77 6.59
N HIS A 21 -19.43 -6.84 5.33
CA HIS A 21 -20.20 -5.74 4.74
C HIS A 21 -21.54 -5.52 5.47
N GLN A 22 -22.16 -6.59 5.97
CA GLN A 22 -23.38 -6.48 6.76
C GLN A 22 -23.10 -5.83 8.11
N GLN A 23 -22.09 -6.30 8.84
CA GLN A 23 -21.67 -5.70 10.11
C GLN A 23 -21.36 -4.20 9.99
N LEU A 24 -20.65 -3.80 8.92
CA LEU A 24 -20.37 -2.38 8.65
C LEU A 24 -21.65 -1.59 8.32
N ALA A 25 -22.59 -2.18 7.59
CA ALA A 25 -23.87 -1.54 7.29
C ALA A 25 -24.71 -1.37 8.56
N ASP A 26 -24.75 -2.38 9.43
CA ASP A 26 -25.43 -2.35 10.72
C ASP A 26 -24.80 -1.31 11.66
N ALA A 27 -23.48 -1.08 11.55
CA ALA A 27 -22.76 0.00 12.21
C ALA A 27 -22.94 1.38 11.53
N GLY A 28 -23.78 1.50 10.51
CA GLY A 28 -24.15 2.77 9.86
C GLY A 28 -23.38 3.13 8.59
N ALA A 29 -22.58 2.22 8.01
CA ALA A 29 -21.92 2.46 6.73
C ALA A 29 -22.91 2.37 5.55
N ARG A 30 -22.99 3.43 4.75
CA ARG A 30 -23.81 3.45 3.54
C ARG A 30 -22.98 3.02 2.33
N PHE A 31 -23.30 1.90 1.69
CA PHE A 31 -22.54 1.51 0.49
C PHE A 31 -23.22 1.92 -0.81
N ILE A 32 -22.41 2.50 -1.70
CA ILE A 32 -22.80 3.02 -3.01
C ILE A 32 -22.17 2.15 -4.08
N PRO A 33 -22.96 1.47 -4.93
CA PRO A 33 -22.41 0.72 -6.04
C PRO A 33 -21.93 1.68 -7.13
N VAL A 34 -20.65 1.60 -7.50
CA VAL A 34 -20.08 2.38 -8.61
C VAL A 34 -19.13 1.48 -9.39
N ASP A 35 -19.28 1.47 -10.72
CA ASP A 35 -18.29 0.87 -11.62
C ASP A 35 -17.18 1.89 -11.90
N ILE A 36 -16.16 1.92 -11.04
CA ILE A 36 -15.01 2.82 -11.22
C ILE A 36 -14.29 2.54 -12.54
N ALA A 37 -14.21 1.27 -12.97
CA ALA A 37 -13.50 0.91 -14.19
C ALA A 37 -14.21 1.43 -15.44
N GLY A 38 -15.53 1.22 -15.55
CA GLY A 38 -16.34 1.68 -16.66
C GLY A 38 -16.72 3.17 -16.63
N SER A 39 -16.60 3.85 -15.49
CA SER A 39 -16.96 5.27 -15.38
C SER A 39 -15.92 6.20 -16.01
N SER A 40 -16.40 7.27 -16.62
CA SER A 40 -15.59 8.41 -17.08
C SER A 40 -15.20 9.31 -15.90
N VAL A 41 -14.19 10.18 -16.09
CA VAL A 41 -13.81 11.19 -15.10
C VAL A 41 -15.00 12.09 -14.73
N ALA A 42 -15.78 12.53 -15.72
CA ALA A 42 -16.94 13.40 -15.49
C ALA A 42 -18.04 12.71 -14.64
N ALA A 43 -18.32 11.43 -14.90
CA ALA A 43 -19.28 10.67 -14.10
C ALA A 43 -18.80 10.46 -12.65
N LEU A 44 -17.51 10.15 -12.47
CA LEU A 44 -16.92 10.03 -11.14
C LEU A 44 -16.91 11.36 -10.39
N LYS A 45 -16.61 12.46 -11.08
CA LYS A 45 -16.67 13.81 -10.52
C LYS A 45 -18.06 14.11 -9.96
N ASP A 46 -19.11 13.88 -10.74
CA ASP A 46 -20.49 14.12 -10.29
C ASP A 46 -20.85 13.26 -9.08
N GLN A 47 -20.36 12.01 -9.05
CA GLN A 47 -20.50 11.12 -7.91
C GLN A 47 -19.73 11.62 -6.67
N PHE A 48 -18.58 12.26 -6.85
CA PHE A 48 -17.67 12.71 -5.80
C PHE A 48 -18.03 14.07 -5.20
N ARG A 49 -18.73 14.95 -5.94
CA ARG A 49 -19.18 16.28 -5.48
C ARG A 49 -19.96 16.27 -4.17
N GLY A 50 -20.63 15.15 -3.85
CA GLY A 50 -21.40 15.00 -2.61
C GLY A 50 -20.57 14.69 -1.36
N PHE A 51 -19.23 14.67 -1.44
CA PHE A 51 -18.35 14.30 -0.34
C PHE A 51 -17.30 15.36 -0.04
N ASP A 52 -17.16 15.72 1.24
CA ASP A 52 -16.09 16.62 1.70
C ASP A 52 -14.71 15.93 1.71
N THR A 53 -14.69 14.62 1.95
CA THR A 53 -13.46 13.83 2.02
C THR A 53 -13.59 12.55 1.23
N ILE A 54 -12.54 12.22 0.48
CA ILE A 54 -12.41 10.94 -0.21
C ILE A 54 -11.14 10.25 0.26
N ILE A 55 -11.28 9.00 0.72
CA ILE A 55 -10.16 8.10 1.02
C ILE A 55 -10.22 6.98 -0.02
N ASN A 56 -9.22 6.94 -0.89
CA ASN A 56 -9.14 5.95 -1.94
C ASN A 56 -8.38 4.70 -1.43
N CYS A 57 -9.12 3.62 -1.22
CA CYS A 57 -8.58 2.32 -0.82
C CYS A 57 -8.54 1.32 -2.00
N MET A 58 -8.66 1.79 -3.24
CA MET A 58 -8.71 0.94 -4.41
C MET A 58 -7.29 0.58 -4.87
N GLY A 59 -6.92 -0.68 -4.67
CA GLY A 59 -5.60 -1.20 -5.03
C GLY A 59 -5.32 -1.33 -6.52
N PHE A 60 -4.12 -1.81 -6.85
CA PHE A 60 -3.66 -2.07 -8.21
C PHE A 60 -4.55 -3.02 -9.02
N VAL A 61 -5.39 -3.83 -8.35
CA VAL A 61 -6.38 -4.72 -8.99
C VAL A 61 -7.39 -3.96 -9.87
N ALA A 62 -7.47 -2.64 -9.73
CA ALA A 62 -8.32 -1.78 -10.54
C ALA A 62 -7.77 -1.48 -11.95
N GLY A 63 -6.55 -1.94 -12.26
CA GLY A 63 -5.93 -1.76 -13.57
C GLY A 63 -5.23 -0.41 -13.75
N ALA A 64 -4.38 -0.36 -14.78
CA ALA A 64 -3.56 0.81 -15.10
C ALA A 64 -4.42 2.04 -15.45
N GLY A 65 -3.98 3.22 -14.98
CA GLY A 65 -4.63 4.50 -15.22
C GLY A 65 -5.81 4.79 -14.29
N THR A 66 -6.24 3.83 -13.48
CA THR A 66 -7.38 4.03 -12.58
C THR A 66 -7.08 5.02 -11.46
N GLN A 67 -5.86 5.06 -10.93
CA GLN A 67 -5.50 5.99 -9.85
C GLN A 67 -5.44 7.43 -10.34
N ILE A 68 -4.93 7.62 -11.57
CA ILE A 68 -4.97 8.93 -12.25
C ILE A 68 -6.41 9.35 -12.53
N LYS A 69 -7.25 8.43 -13.00
CA LYS A 69 -8.66 8.71 -13.28
C LYS A 69 -9.43 9.13 -12.02
N ILE A 70 -9.28 8.40 -10.92
CA ILE A 70 -9.90 8.74 -9.63
C ILE A 70 -9.38 10.11 -9.17
N THR A 71 -8.06 10.32 -9.17
CA THR A 71 -7.45 11.57 -8.71
C THR A 71 -7.96 12.77 -9.50
N ARG A 72 -8.00 12.69 -10.84
CA ARG A 72 -8.59 13.76 -11.67
C ARG A 72 -10.04 14.04 -11.33
N ALA A 73 -10.85 12.99 -11.15
CA ALA A 73 -12.26 13.15 -10.79
C ALA A 73 -12.44 13.81 -9.41
N VAL A 74 -11.59 13.49 -8.44
CA VAL A 74 -11.58 14.11 -7.10
C VAL A 74 -11.23 15.59 -7.20
N LEU A 75 -10.18 15.93 -7.94
CA LEU A 75 -9.74 17.31 -8.14
C LEU A 75 -10.78 18.15 -8.89
N GLU A 76 -11.35 17.62 -9.98
CA GLU A 76 -12.43 18.30 -10.72
C GLU A 76 -13.73 18.44 -9.90
N ALA A 77 -13.95 17.58 -8.90
CA ALA A 77 -15.10 17.67 -8.01
C ALA A 77 -14.94 18.75 -6.94
N GLY A 78 -13.73 19.28 -6.73
CA GLY A 78 -13.45 20.25 -5.68
C GLY A 78 -13.62 19.67 -4.28
N VAL A 79 -13.31 18.39 -4.11
CA VAL A 79 -13.35 17.70 -2.80
C VAL A 79 -12.40 18.41 -1.85
N LYS A 80 -12.79 18.59 -0.59
CA LYS A 80 -11.99 19.40 0.35
C LYS A 80 -10.71 18.69 0.78
N LEU A 81 -10.79 17.39 1.07
CA LEU A 81 -9.65 16.58 1.51
C LEU A 81 -9.59 15.24 0.77
N TYR A 82 -8.42 14.90 0.22
CA TYR A 82 -8.19 13.65 -0.49
C TYR A 82 -7.03 12.85 0.09
N LEU A 83 -7.29 11.58 0.40
CA LEU A 83 -6.27 10.60 0.73
C LEU A 83 -6.19 9.58 -0.43
N PRO A 84 -5.23 9.73 -1.37
CA PRO A 84 -5.06 8.81 -2.49
C PRO A 84 -4.62 7.41 -2.06
N TRP A 85 -4.83 6.42 -2.93
CA TRP A 85 -4.29 5.07 -2.72
C TRP A 85 -2.77 5.05 -2.92
N GLN A 86 -2.03 5.39 -1.88
CA GLN A 86 -0.57 5.54 -1.88
C GLN A 86 0.09 4.78 -0.71
N PHE A 87 -0.63 3.78 -0.17
CA PHE A 87 -0.18 2.89 0.90
C PHE A 87 0.92 1.94 0.42
N GLY A 88 2.10 2.50 0.17
CA GLY A 88 3.23 1.84 -0.45
C GLY A 88 4.57 2.48 -0.08
N VAL A 89 5.53 2.33 -0.98
CA VAL A 89 6.91 2.83 -0.87
C VAL A 89 6.98 4.36 -1.07
N ASN A 90 8.15 4.94 -0.88
CA ASN A 90 8.37 6.36 -1.13
C ASN A 90 8.47 6.66 -2.64
N TYR A 91 7.34 6.95 -3.28
CA TYR A 91 7.31 7.23 -4.71
C TYR A 91 8.09 8.48 -5.12
N ASP A 92 8.36 9.42 -4.21
CA ASP A 92 9.19 10.60 -4.53
C ASP A 92 10.67 10.22 -4.71
N VAL A 93 11.15 9.21 -3.97
CA VAL A 93 12.51 8.69 -4.08
C VAL A 93 12.62 7.70 -5.23
N VAL A 94 11.64 6.81 -5.37
CA VAL A 94 11.56 5.83 -6.47
C VAL A 94 11.51 6.54 -7.83
N GLY A 95 10.77 7.65 -7.92
CA GLY A 95 10.67 8.48 -9.10
C GLY A 95 9.91 7.83 -10.27
N LYS A 96 9.85 8.57 -11.38
CA LYS A 96 9.28 8.11 -12.65
C LYS A 96 10.31 7.29 -13.45
N GLY A 97 9.82 6.30 -14.20
CA GLY A 97 10.71 5.39 -14.94
C GLY A 97 11.33 4.33 -14.03
N SER A 98 10.65 4.00 -12.93
CA SER A 98 11.12 3.08 -11.89
C SER A 98 11.37 1.66 -12.41
N GLY A 99 10.79 1.30 -13.56
CA GLY A 99 10.65 -0.07 -14.06
C GLY A 99 9.34 -0.73 -13.62
N GLN A 100 8.55 -0.04 -12.80
CA GLN A 100 7.26 -0.46 -12.28
C GLN A 100 6.17 0.52 -12.74
N PRO A 101 5.42 0.20 -13.81
CA PRO A 101 4.39 1.09 -14.35
C PRO A 101 3.34 1.52 -13.31
N VAL A 102 3.01 0.63 -12.37
CA VAL A 102 2.09 0.93 -11.27
C VAL A 102 2.67 2.00 -10.34
N TRP A 103 3.98 2.03 -10.11
CA TRP A 103 4.63 3.03 -9.26
C TRP A 103 4.83 4.35 -9.99
N ASP A 104 5.11 4.29 -11.29
CA ASP A 104 5.16 5.49 -12.15
C ASP A 104 3.78 6.20 -12.15
N GLU A 105 2.69 5.44 -12.14
CA GLU A 105 1.33 6.00 -11.98
C GLU A 105 1.15 6.68 -10.62
N GLN A 106 1.72 6.13 -9.54
CA GLN A 106 1.66 6.76 -8.21
C GLN A 106 2.48 8.04 -8.14
N TYR A 107 3.63 8.09 -8.81
CA TYR A 107 4.41 9.32 -8.97
C TYR A 107 3.60 10.39 -9.70
N ASP A 108 2.90 10.01 -10.77
CA ASP A 108 2.05 10.93 -11.54
C ASP A 108 0.86 11.44 -10.70
N VAL A 109 0.29 10.61 -9.81
CA VAL A 109 -0.71 11.08 -8.83
C VAL A 109 -0.12 12.16 -7.92
N ARG A 110 1.09 11.97 -7.37
CA ARG A 110 1.74 13.00 -6.52
C ARG A 110 1.96 14.30 -7.28
N THR A 111 2.31 14.21 -8.56
CA THR A 111 2.46 15.37 -9.45
C THR A 111 1.15 16.14 -9.57
N LEU A 112 0.05 15.46 -9.92
CA LEU A 112 -1.28 16.09 -10.04
C LEU A 112 -1.73 16.78 -8.75
N LEU A 113 -1.45 16.20 -7.59
CA LEU A 113 -1.84 16.76 -6.30
C LEU A 113 -1.08 18.05 -5.97
N ARG A 114 0.20 18.13 -6.37
CA ARG A 114 1.08 19.29 -6.14
C ARG A 114 0.87 20.42 -7.16
N GLU A 115 0.35 20.11 -8.35
CA GLU A 115 0.07 21.10 -9.41
C GLU A 115 -1.20 21.93 -9.17
N GLN A 116 -1.98 21.60 -8.14
CA GLN A 116 -3.24 22.27 -7.80
C GLN A 116 -3.25 22.75 -6.34
N ASN A 117 -4.18 23.64 -5.99
CA ASN A 117 -4.28 24.25 -4.66
C ASN A 117 -5.71 24.36 -4.10
N VAL A 118 -6.68 23.65 -4.69
CA VAL A 118 -8.10 23.70 -4.30
C VAL A 118 -8.45 22.58 -3.33
N THR A 119 -7.98 21.37 -3.62
CA THR A 119 -8.18 20.18 -2.78
C THR A 119 -6.98 19.96 -1.88
N GLU A 120 -7.18 19.95 -0.57
CA GLU A 120 -6.16 19.49 0.38
C GLU A 120 -5.91 17.99 0.17
N TRP A 121 -4.68 17.54 0.35
CA TRP A 121 -4.37 16.11 0.24
C TRP A 121 -3.45 15.62 1.35
N VAL A 122 -3.56 14.35 1.73
CA VAL A 122 -2.61 13.69 2.64
C VAL A 122 -2.25 12.34 2.07
N ILE A 123 -0.96 12.12 1.85
CA ILE A 123 -0.44 10.83 1.40
C ILE A 123 0.05 10.06 2.61
N VAL A 124 -0.39 8.81 2.76
CA VAL A 124 0.11 7.91 3.81
C VAL A 124 1.00 6.85 3.16
N SER A 125 2.32 6.98 3.32
CA SER A 125 3.30 5.99 2.84
C SER A 125 3.56 4.97 3.95
N THR A 126 3.39 3.68 3.64
CA THR A 126 3.28 2.60 4.65
C THR A 126 4.33 1.50 4.49
N GLY A 127 5.19 1.59 3.48
CA GLY A 127 6.00 0.47 3.03
C GLY A 127 5.13 -0.59 2.38
N ILE A 128 5.59 -1.84 2.33
CA ILE A 128 4.78 -2.94 1.79
C ILE A 128 3.91 -3.57 2.86
N PHE A 129 2.90 -4.32 2.43
CA PHE A 129 2.11 -5.12 3.37
C PHE A 129 3.00 -6.20 3.98
N THR A 130 2.93 -6.38 5.30
CA THR A 130 3.70 -7.41 6.01
C THR A 130 3.52 -8.80 5.38
N SER A 131 2.30 -9.14 4.96
CA SER A 131 1.99 -10.40 4.29
C SER A 131 2.75 -10.60 2.98
N PHE A 132 3.13 -9.52 2.28
CA PHE A 132 3.82 -9.62 1.00
C PHE A 132 5.24 -10.16 1.15
N LEU A 133 5.90 -9.97 2.30
CA LEU A 133 7.18 -10.62 2.59
C LEU A 133 7.09 -12.16 2.54
N PHE A 134 5.90 -12.70 2.81
CA PHE A 134 5.63 -14.12 2.91
C PHE A 134 4.91 -14.68 1.67
N GLU A 135 4.70 -13.86 0.64
CA GLU A 135 4.14 -14.30 -0.64
C GLU A 135 5.17 -15.21 -1.35
N PRO A 136 4.88 -16.51 -1.56
CA PRO A 136 5.84 -17.44 -2.16
C PRO A 136 6.37 -17.00 -3.53
N ALA A 137 5.58 -16.26 -4.31
CA ALA A 137 6.04 -15.72 -5.59
C ALA A 137 7.05 -14.56 -5.43
N PHE A 138 6.92 -13.74 -4.38
CA PHE A 138 7.87 -12.65 -4.07
C PHE A 138 9.21 -13.17 -3.57
N ASP A 139 9.18 -14.35 -2.94
CA ASP A 139 10.34 -15.19 -2.62
C ASP A 139 11.36 -14.56 -1.67
N VAL A 140 10.94 -13.60 -0.83
CA VAL A 140 11.73 -13.09 0.30
C VAL A 140 11.70 -14.06 1.47
N VAL A 141 10.51 -14.48 1.92
CA VAL A 141 10.34 -15.59 2.86
C VAL A 141 9.38 -16.60 2.26
N ASN A 142 9.87 -17.81 1.98
CA ASN A 142 9.04 -18.91 1.51
C ASN A 142 8.95 -19.98 2.59
N LEU A 143 7.85 -19.94 3.37
CA LEU A 143 7.64 -20.87 4.48
C LEU A 143 7.53 -22.33 4.02
N ALA A 144 6.91 -22.59 2.86
CA ALA A 144 6.75 -23.94 2.33
C ALA A 144 8.07 -24.54 1.85
N LYS A 145 8.91 -23.75 1.17
CA LYS A 145 10.23 -24.18 0.70
C LYS A 145 11.33 -24.07 1.76
N LYS A 146 11.03 -23.43 2.90
CA LYS A 146 11.99 -23.05 3.94
C LYS A 146 13.19 -22.27 3.40
N THR A 147 12.91 -21.28 2.54
CA THR A 147 13.94 -20.37 2.01
C THR A 147 13.71 -18.95 2.47
N ILE A 148 14.80 -18.22 2.71
CA ILE A 148 14.79 -16.78 2.98
C ILE A 148 15.82 -16.12 2.07
N ASN A 149 15.39 -15.17 1.25
CA ASN A 149 16.26 -14.47 0.33
C ASN A 149 16.31 -12.97 0.66
N ALA A 150 17.53 -12.44 0.83
CA ALA A 150 17.75 -11.01 0.95
C ALA A 150 17.81 -10.37 -0.45
N LEU A 151 17.02 -9.31 -0.66
CA LEU A 151 17.04 -8.56 -1.91
C LEU A 151 18.16 -7.52 -1.86
N GLY A 152 19.12 -7.59 -2.77
CA GLY A 152 20.28 -6.69 -2.82
C GLY A 152 21.38 -7.02 -1.80
N GLY A 153 21.03 -7.45 -0.59
CA GLY A 153 21.98 -7.87 0.44
C GLY A 153 21.36 -7.95 1.83
N TRP A 154 22.05 -8.60 2.78
CA TRP A 154 21.52 -8.86 4.14
C TRP A 154 21.28 -7.60 4.98
N GLU A 155 22.07 -6.55 4.77
CA GLU A 155 21.93 -5.26 5.45
C GLU A 155 20.88 -4.34 4.83
N MET A 156 20.35 -4.68 3.63
CA MET A 156 19.28 -3.92 3.03
C MET A 156 18.03 -3.98 3.89
N GLN A 157 17.35 -2.84 4.00
CA GLN A 157 16.18 -2.69 4.84
C GLN A 157 14.89 -2.63 4.04
N VAL A 158 13.80 -2.95 4.73
CA VAL A 158 12.43 -2.87 4.22
C VAL A 158 11.52 -2.36 5.34
N THR A 159 10.61 -1.46 4.99
CA THR A 159 9.50 -1.07 5.86
C THR A 159 8.25 -1.86 5.51
N VAL A 160 7.61 -2.42 6.53
CA VAL A 160 6.35 -3.15 6.39
C VAL A 160 5.29 -2.67 7.35
N THR A 161 4.03 -2.75 6.94
CA THR A 161 2.87 -2.42 7.78
C THR A 161 1.73 -3.39 7.51
N SER A 162 1.03 -3.84 8.56
CA SER A 162 -0.14 -4.70 8.42
C SER A 162 -1.33 -3.91 7.83
N PRO A 163 -2.21 -4.52 7.01
CA PRO A 163 -3.40 -3.82 6.51
C PRO A 163 -4.31 -3.25 7.62
N ALA A 164 -4.36 -3.92 8.77
CA ALA A 164 -5.10 -3.45 9.94
C ALA A 164 -4.49 -2.16 10.51
N ASP A 165 -3.17 -2.11 10.65
CA ASP A 165 -2.46 -0.90 11.08
C ASP A 165 -2.58 0.23 10.06
N ILE A 166 -2.51 -0.06 8.76
CA ILE A 166 -2.73 0.96 7.71
C ILE A 166 -4.10 1.62 7.89
N GLY A 167 -5.16 0.83 8.07
CA GLY A 167 -6.51 1.36 8.28
C GLY A 167 -6.62 2.21 9.55
N ARG A 168 -6.06 1.73 10.67
CA ARG A 168 -6.05 2.46 11.94
C ARG A 168 -5.26 3.75 11.85
N LEU A 169 -4.02 3.71 11.39
CA LEU A 169 -3.14 4.88 11.29
C LEU A 169 -3.66 5.91 10.29
N THR A 170 -4.24 5.48 9.16
CA THR A 170 -4.91 6.40 8.23
C THR A 170 -6.08 7.11 8.90
N THR A 171 -6.82 6.41 9.77
CA THR A 171 -7.92 7.01 10.54
C THR A 171 -7.39 8.01 11.58
N GLU A 172 -6.33 7.67 12.31
CA GLU A 172 -5.68 8.58 13.27
C GLU A 172 -5.15 9.84 12.58
N ILE A 173 -4.48 9.69 11.43
CA ILE A 173 -4.00 10.82 10.60
C ILE A 173 -5.17 11.68 10.11
N TYR A 174 -6.25 11.06 9.64
CA TYR A 174 -7.45 11.76 9.18
C TYR A 174 -8.13 12.58 10.30
N LEU A 175 -8.15 12.04 11.53
CA LEU A 175 -8.79 12.67 12.68
C LEU A 175 -7.87 13.63 13.45
N HIS A 176 -6.57 13.63 13.16
CA HIS A 176 -5.57 14.43 13.86
C HIS A 176 -5.88 15.94 13.81
N GLN A 177 -5.59 16.63 14.92
CA GLN A 177 -5.71 18.08 15.06
C GLN A 177 -4.43 18.66 15.68
N PRO A 178 -3.87 19.78 15.14
CA PRO A 178 -4.31 20.46 13.91
C PRO A 178 -4.21 19.56 12.68
N ARG A 179 -5.07 19.81 11.69
CA ARG A 179 -5.15 18.95 10.50
C ARG A 179 -3.81 18.93 9.75
N ILE A 180 -3.39 17.74 9.32
CA ILE A 180 -2.29 17.55 8.37
C ILE A 180 -2.83 17.75 6.96
N THR A 181 -2.18 18.59 6.15
CA THR A 181 -2.60 18.89 4.79
C THR A 181 -1.40 19.11 3.88
N ASN A 182 -1.50 18.64 2.65
CA ASN A 182 -0.53 18.79 1.57
C ASN A 182 0.85 18.20 1.89
N GLU A 183 0.85 17.07 2.60
CA GLU A 183 2.06 16.41 3.09
C GLU A 183 2.04 14.88 2.84
N VAL A 184 3.25 14.32 2.81
CA VAL A 184 3.48 12.87 2.81
C VAL A 184 3.81 12.45 4.24
N VAL A 185 2.95 11.63 4.83
CA VAL A 185 3.11 11.07 6.17
C VAL A 185 3.66 9.65 6.06
N PHE A 186 4.77 9.38 6.71
CA PHE A 186 5.40 8.06 6.76
C PHE A 186 4.95 7.31 8.01
N VAL A 187 4.52 6.07 7.84
CA VAL A 187 4.14 5.17 8.95
C VAL A 187 4.79 3.81 8.78
N ALA A 188 4.94 3.06 9.86
CA ALA A 188 5.46 1.69 9.79
C ALA A 188 4.89 0.79 10.88
N GLY A 189 4.64 -0.47 10.52
CA GLY A 189 4.58 -1.57 11.49
C GLY A 189 5.98 -1.88 12.03
N GLU A 190 6.91 -2.12 11.11
CA GLU A 190 8.32 -2.39 11.42
C GLU A 190 9.20 -1.98 10.24
N THR A 191 10.37 -1.43 10.53
CA THR A 191 11.49 -1.34 9.57
C THR A 191 12.61 -2.26 10.04
N THR A 192 13.01 -3.20 9.18
CA THR A 192 14.04 -4.20 9.52
C THR A 192 14.98 -4.45 8.35
N SER A 193 16.19 -4.96 8.63
CA SER A 193 17.06 -5.56 7.61
C SER A 193 16.65 -6.99 7.28
N TYR A 194 17.03 -7.49 6.10
CA TYR A 194 16.78 -8.90 5.74
C TYR A 194 17.50 -9.88 6.68
N ALA A 195 18.64 -9.50 7.27
CA ALA A 195 19.33 -10.30 8.28
C ALA A 195 18.45 -10.50 9.53
N LYS A 196 17.94 -9.40 10.08
CA LYS A 196 17.03 -9.41 11.25
C LYS A 196 15.69 -10.07 10.95
N LEU A 197 15.19 -9.94 9.72
CA LEU A 197 14.01 -10.67 9.26
C LEU A 197 14.26 -12.18 9.34
N ALA A 198 15.39 -12.67 8.82
CA ALA A 198 15.72 -14.08 8.85
C ALA A 198 15.80 -14.63 10.29
N GLU A 199 16.48 -13.90 11.18
CA GLU A 199 16.54 -14.23 12.62
C GLU A 199 15.14 -14.28 13.25
N THR A 200 14.28 -13.32 12.93
CA THR A 200 12.91 -13.26 13.44
C THR A 200 12.06 -14.43 12.96
N VAL A 201 12.13 -14.77 11.66
CA VAL A 201 11.39 -15.90 11.08
C VAL A 201 11.82 -17.21 11.73
N GLU A 202 13.12 -17.49 11.79
CA GLU A 202 13.64 -18.73 12.37
C GLU A 202 13.31 -18.85 13.86
N ARG A 203 13.44 -17.74 14.61
CA ARG A 203 13.09 -17.70 16.03
C ARG A 203 11.59 -17.90 16.29
N VAL A 204 10.70 -17.33 15.48
CA VAL A 204 9.25 -17.45 15.70
C VAL A 204 8.72 -18.81 15.23
N THR A 205 9.28 -19.35 14.14
CA THR A 205 8.87 -20.64 13.59
C THR A 205 9.55 -21.84 14.23
N GLN A 206 10.65 -21.62 14.97
CA GLN A 206 11.52 -22.67 15.52
C GLN A 206 12.04 -23.62 14.44
N GLN A 207 12.31 -23.09 13.24
CA GLN A 207 12.78 -23.84 12.08
C GLN A 207 13.99 -23.15 11.45
N THR A 208 14.85 -23.95 10.83
CA THR A 208 16.00 -23.45 10.06
C THR A 208 15.61 -23.24 8.60
N PHE A 209 16.11 -22.18 7.99
CA PHE A 209 15.84 -21.86 6.58
C PHE A 209 17.13 -21.82 5.77
N THR A 210 17.05 -22.20 4.49
CA THR A 210 18.12 -21.94 3.54
C THR A 210 18.12 -20.46 3.22
N ARG A 211 19.24 -19.79 3.52
CA ARG A 211 19.41 -18.36 3.33
C ARG A 211 20.14 -18.06 2.02
N GLY A 212 19.63 -17.14 1.23
CA GLY A 212 20.20 -16.73 -0.06
C GLY A 212 20.22 -15.21 -0.24
N VAL A 213 20.97 -14.75 -1.22
CA VAL A 213 20.95 -13.34 -1.66
C VAL A 213 20.53 -13.30 -3.12
N LEU A 214 19.51 -12.50 -3.42
CA LEU A 214 19.13 -12.15 -4.78
C LEU A 214 19.76 -10.79 -5.08
N THR A 215 20.95 -10.82 -5.70
CA THR A 215 21.72 -9.60 -5.96
C THR A 215 21.03 -8.74 -7.01
N LEU A 216 21.22 -7.42 -6.95
CA LEU A 216 20.65 -6.52 -7.95
C LEU A 216 21.12 -6.85 -9.38
N PRO A 217 22.42 -7.11 -9.65
CA PRO A 217 22.87 -7.51 -10.99
C PRO A 217 22.19 -8.77 -11.53
N ASP A 218 22.05 -9.82 -10.70
CA ASP A 218 21.42 -11.07 -11.14
C ASP A 218 19.94 -10.87 -11.44
N LEU A 219 19.24 -10.10 -10.60
CA LEU A 219 17.83 -9.78 -10.79
C LEU A 219 17.62 -8.92 -12.04
N GLN A 220 18.53 -8.00 -12.34
CA GLN A 220 18.48 -7.18 -13.56
C GLN A 220 18.67 -8.02 -14.82
N GLU A 221 19.62 -8.97 -14.82
CA GLU A 221 19.82 -9.86 -15.97
C GLU A 221 18.62 -10.78 -16.17
N GLN A 222 18.06 -11.34 -15.09
CA GLN A 222 16.81 -12.11 -15.18
C GLN A 222 15.68 -11.24 -15.75
N LEU A 223 15.57 -9.97 -15.32
CA LEU A 223 14.51 -9.09 -15.79
C LEU A 223 14.67 -8.75 -17.28
N ARG A 224 15.90 -8.66 -17.77
CA ARG A 224 16.19 -8.50 -19.20
C ARG A 224 15.67 -9.68 -20.02
N LEU A 225 15.79 -10.90 -19.49
CA LEU A 225 15.29 -12.13 -20.13
C LEU A 225 13.77 -12.30 -19.97
N HIS A 226 13.19 -11.78 -18.89
CA HIS A 226 11.77 -11.90 -18.56
C HIS A 226 11.13 -10.54 -18.26
N PRO A 227 11.09 -9.61 -19.24
CA PRO A 227 10.73 -8.21 -19.00
C PRO A 227 9.29 -8.00 -18.50
N HIS A 228 8.41 -8.99 -18.69
CA HIS A 228 7.00 -8.91 -18.30
C HIS A 228 6.69 -9.61 -16.97
N ASP A 229 7.67 -10.19 -16.27
CA ASP A 229 7.46 -10.79 -14.96
C ASP A 229 7.24 -9.68 -13.91
N PRO A 230 6.03 -9.53 -13.35
CA PRO A 230 5.74 -8.47 -12.39
C PRO A 230 6.52 -8.67 -11.10
N MET A 231 6.68 -9.91 -10.65
CA MET A 231 7.29 -10.22 -9.36
C MET A 231 8.80 -10.05 -9.40
N LEU A 232 9.42 -10.32 -10.55
CA LEU A 232 10.82 -10.01 -10.79
C LEU A 232 11.08 -8.49 -10.80
N ARG A 233 10.19 -7.69 -11.41
CA ARG A 233 10.27 -6.21 -11.30
C ARG A 233 10.20 -5.76 -9.84
N TYR A 234 9.35 -6.40 -9.02
CA TYR A 234 9.26 -6.09 -7.59
C TYR A 234 10.59 -6.40 -6.90
N ARG A 235 11.14 -7.60 -7.10
CA ARG A 235 12.44 -7.98 -6.53
C ARG A 235 13.57 -7.04 -6.93
N VAL A 236 13.66 -6.67 -8.22
CA VAL A 236 14.65 -5.67 -8.71
C VAL A 236 14.49 -4.35 -7.98
N ALA A 237 13.26 -3.86 -7.82
CA ALA A 237 13.02 -2.58 -7.19
C ALA A 237 13.38 -2.58 -5.70
N PHE A 238 13.03 -3.64 -4.97
CA PHE A 238 13.40 -3.79 -3.56
C PHE A 238 14.90 -4.03 -3.36
N ALA A 239 15.58 -4.65 -4.32
CA ALA A 239 17.03 -4.83 -4.30
C ALA A 239 17.82 -3.52 -4.52
N ARG A 240 17.19 -2.45 -5.04
CA ARG A 240 17.80 -1.11 -5.11
C ARG A 240 17.87 -0.41 -3.74
N GLY A 241 16.96 -0.75 -2.82
CA GLY A 241 16.92 -0.22 -1.46
C GLY A 241 16.31 1.18 -1.31
N ASP A 242 16.58 2.11 -2.23
CA ASP A 242 16.12 3.50 -2.13
C ASP A 242 14.59 3.62 -2.18
N GLY A 243 14.01 4.30 -1.18
CA GLY A 243 12.58 4.52 -1.05
C GLY A 243 11.78 3.31 -0.54
N MET A 244 12.42 2.18 -0.27
CA MET A 244 11.79 0.95 0.21
C MET A 244 11.61 0.91 1.73
N TRP A 245 12.29 1.80 2.44
CA TRP A 245 12.29 1.87 3.89
C TRP A 245 12.53 3.29 4.42
N TRP A 246 12.22 3.49 5.69
CA TRP A 246 12.57 4.68 6.48
C TRP A 246 12.78 4.31 7.95
N PRO A 247 13.58 5.07 8.72
CA PRO A 247 13.78 4.83 10.14
C PRO A 247 12.46 4.84 10.91
N MET A 248 12.31 3.93 11.88
CA MET A 248 11.12 3.93 12.76
C MET A 248 10.95 5.25 13.51
N SER A 249 12.05 5.93 13.89
CA SER A 249 12.04 7.23 14.56
C SER A 249 11.36 8.34 13.76
N ASP A 250 11.34 8.19 12.43
CA ASP A 250 10.85 9.21 11.51
C ASP A 250 9.37 8.97 11.17
N THR A 251 8.80 7.88 11.69
CA THR A 251 7.40 7.54 11.45
C THR A 251 6.46 8.32 12.36
N TRP A 252 5.34 8.74 11.79
CA TRP A 252 4.31 9.48 12.50
C TRP A 252 3.77 8.68 13.68
N ASN A 253 3.56 7.36 13.51
CA ASN A 253 3.06 6.51 14.59
C ASN A 253 4.06 6.34 15.74
N ALA A 254 5.37 6.27 15.49
CA ALA A 254 6.35 6.23 16.57
C ALA A 254 6.41 7.56 17.35
N GLN A 255 6.36 8.69 16.63
CA GLN A 255 6.36 10.03 17.23
C GLN A 255 5.10 10.30 18.07
N HIS A 256 3.99 9.65 17.74
CA HIS A 256 2.72 9.76 18.47
C HIS A 256 2.46 8.59 19.44
N HIS A 257 3.46 7.73 19.67
CA HIS A 257 3.35 6.57 20.57
C HIS A 257 2.19 5.62 20.24
N LEU A 258 1.85 5.49 18.96
CA LEU A 258 0.81 4.58 18.48
C LEU A 258 1.43 3.22 18.19
N PRO A 259 1.14 2.18 19.00
CA PRO A 259 1.73 0.86 18.83
C PRO A 259 1.20 0.22 17.55
N THR A 260 2.04 -0.54 16.85
CA THR A 260 1.70 -1.28 15.62
C THR A 260 2.13 -2.75 15.73
N GLN A 261 1.65 -3.60 14.82
CA GLN A 261 2.03 -5.01 14.76
C GLN A 261 3.39 -5.16 14.05
N ASP A 262 4.36 -5.72 14.77
CA ASP A 262 5.65 -6.14 14.20
C ASP A 262 5.55 -7.48 13.44
N ILE A 263 6.59 -7.85 12.71
CA ILE A 263 6.64 -9.08 11.89
C ILE A 263 6.51 -10.34 12.76
N ALA A 264 7.07 -10.33 13.98
CA ALA A 264 7.00 -11.47 14.88
C ALA A 264 5.57 -11.71 15.39
N ALA A 265 4.85 -10.66 15.76
CA ALA A 265 3.45 -10.68 16.15
C ALA A 265 2.55 -11.04 14.97
N TRP A 266 2.85 -10.53 13.76
CA TRP A 266 2.13 -10.92 12.54
C TRP A 266 2.25 -12.42 12.28
N LEU A 267 3.48 -12.96 12.29
CA LEU A 267 3.75 -14.39 12.07
C LEU A 267 2.98 -15.28 13.06
N LYS A 268 2.96 -14.94 14.34
CA LYS A 268 2.25 -15.72 15.37
C LYS A 268 0.73 -15.82 15.14
N THR A 269 0.15 -14.88 14.40
CA THR A 269 -1.30 -14.85 14.10
C THR A 269 -1.65 -15.53 12.76
N HIS A 270 -0.64 -15.95 11.98
CA HIS A 270 -0.81 -16.51 10.63
C HIS A 270 -0.03 -17.82 10.42
N GLN A 271 0.36 -18.50 11.52
CA GLN A 271 0.89 -19.86 11.50
C GLN A 271 -0.24 -20.89 11.37
#